data_AF-A0A352WM78-F1
#
_entry.id   AF-A0A352WM78-F1
#
_cell.length_a   1.000
_cell.length_b   1.000
_cell.length_c   1.000
_cell.angle_alpha   90.00
_cell.angle_beta   90.00
_cell.angle_gamma   90.00
#
_symmetry.space_group_name_H-M   'P 1'
#
loop_
_entity.id
_entity.type
_entity.pdbx_description
1 polymer ?
#
loop_
_entity_poly.entity_id
_entity_poly.type
_entity_poly.pdbx_seq_one_letter_code
_entity_poly.pdbx_strand_id
1 'polypeptide(L)'
;MALIEEFEKTGNWLFKGRSFFPLVLYVFMAAIIGFQLDPFFQTFDPVSAVACIAISLFGQLIRALTIGYTPRGTSGRNTKDGQIAEVLNTKGMYSLVRHPLYLGNYFMWLGIMVYVGNVWFVVVCSL
;
A
#
# COMPACT_ATOMS: atom_id res chain seq x y z
N MET A 1 -9.86 -23.89 -18.39
CA MET A 1 -8.57 -23.23 -18.15
C MET A 1 -8.03 -23.78 -16.84
N ALA A 2 -6.73 -24.00 -16.70
CA ALA A 2 -6.18 -24.49 -15.43
C ALA A 2 -6.25 -23.39 -14.36
N LEU A 3 -6.42 -23.76 -13.10
CA LEU A 3 -6.53 -22.80 -11.98
C LEU A 3 -5.32 -21.85 -11.89
N ILE A 4 -4.14 -22.33 -12.27
CA ILE A 4 -2.91 -21.54 -12.34
C ILE A 4 -3.02 -20.43 -13.39
N GLU A 5 -3.56 -20.74 -14.57
CA GLU A 5 -3.74 -19.79 -15.66
C GLU A 5 -4.77 -18.71 -15.29
N GLU A 6 -5.83 -19.09 -14.57
CA GLU A 6 -6.81 -18.12 -14.08
C GLU A 6 -6.24 -17.18 -13.02
N PHE A 7 -5.43 -17.69 -12.08
CA PHE A 7 -4.74 -16.87 -11.09
C PHE A 7 -3.73 -15.91 -11.72
N GLU A 8 -2.96 -16.37 -12.71
CA GLU A 8 -2.04 -15.51 -13.44
C GLU A 8 -2.79 -14.39 -14.18
N LYS A 9 -3.86 -14.73 -14.90
CA LYS A 9 -4.68 -13.76 -15.63
C LYS A 9 -5.30 -12.72 -14.70
N THR A 10 -5.88 -13.17 -13.59
CA THR A 10 -6.52 -12.30 -12.59
C THR A 10 -5.49 -11.42 -11.89
N GLY A 11 -4.35 -11.98 -11.49
CA GLY A 11 -3.25 -11.23 -10.87
C GLY A 11 -2.69 -10.15 -11.79
N ASN A 12 -2.48 -10.46 -13.08
CA ASN A 12 -2.02 -9.49 -14.07
C ASN A 12 -3.04 -8.36 -14.30
N TRP A 13 -4.34 -8.68 -14.27
CA TRP A 13 -5.39 -7.67 -14.35
C TRP A 13 -5.39 -6.73 -13.12
N LEU A 14 -5.33 -7.28 -11.91
CA LEU A 14 -5.23 -6.50 -10.68
C LEU A 14 -3.96 -5.63 -10.65
N PHE A 15 -2.83 -6.18 -11.10
CA PHE A 15 -1.57 -5.46 -11.14
C PHE A 15 -1.62 -4.24 -12.09
N LYS A 16 -2.31 -4.34 -13.23
CA LYS A 16 -2.56 -3.21 -14.14
C LYS A 16 -3.37 -2.09 -13.47
N GLY A 17 -4.35 -2.46 -12.65
CA GLY A 17 -5.22 -1.53 -11.92
C GLY A 17 -4.64 -0.96 -10.61
N ARG A 18 -3.45 -1.40 -10.17
CA ARG A 18 -2.87 -1.09 -8.83
C ARG A 18 -2.84 0.39 -8.45
N SER A 19 -2.72 1.29 -9.42
CA SER A 19 -2.67 2.74 -9.17
C SER A 19 -4.04 3.35 -8.86
N PHE A 20 -5.12 2.69 -9.28
CA PHE A 20 -6.49 3.19 -9.17
C PHE A 20 -7.23 2.62 -7.96
N PHE A 21 -6.92 1.39 -7.54
CA PHE A 21 -7.57 0.78 -6.36
C PHE A 21 -7.50 1.65 -5.10
N PRO A 22 -6.38 2.32 -4.78
CA PRO A 22 -6.34 3.20 -3.62
C PRO A 22 -7.25 4.43 -3.70
N LEU A 23 -7.70 4.83 -4.90
CA LEU A 23 -8.64 5.96 -5.04
C LEU A 23 -10.01 5.65 -4.45
N VAL A 24 -10.43 4.39 -4.50
CA VAL A 24 -11.68 3.93 -3.88
C VAL A 24 -11.63 4.14 -2.37
N LEU A 25 -10.45 3.98 -1.77
CA LEU A 25 -10.26 4.22 -0.34
C LEU A 25 -10.58 5.68 0.02
N TYR A 26 -10.20 6.66 -0.79
CA TYR A 26 -10.55 8.07 -0.50
C TYR A 26 -12.05 8.31 -0.43
N VAL A 27 -12.84 7.64 -1.27
CA VAL A 27 -14.31 7.73 -1.24
C VAL A 27 -14.83 7.20 0.09
N PHE A 28 -14.34 6.04 0.54
CA PHE A 28 -14.72 5.47 1.83
C PHE A 28 -14.28 6.32 3.02
N MET A 29 -13.05 6.86 3.00
CA MET A 29 -12.56 7.78 4.02
C MET A 29 -13.45 9.02 4.12
N ALA A 30 -13.76 9.64 2.98
CA ALA A 30 -14.63 10.82 2.93
C ALA A 30 -16.04 10.52 3.43
N ALA A 31 -16.59 9.34 3.11
CA ALA A 31 -17.88 8.90 3.63
C ALA A 31 -17.86 8.73 5.16
N ILE A 32 -16.84 8.06 5.70
CA ILE A 32 -16.72 7.83 7.15
C ILE A 32 -16.65 9.17 7.90
N ILE A 33 -15.77 10.07 7.47
CA ILE A 33 -15.61 11.40 8.09
C ILE A 33 -16.87 12.24 7.89
N GLY A 34 -17.45 12.24 6.68
CA GLY A 34 -18.62 13.04 6.34
C GLY A 34 -19.90 12.62 7.08
N PHE A 35 -20.04 11.32 7.36
CA PHE A 35 -21.14 10.78 8.17
C PHE A 35 -20.82 10.70 9.67
N GLN A 36 -19.68 11.24 10.12
CA GLN A 36 -19.24 11.21 11.52
C GLN A 36 -19.16 9.80 12.10
N LEU A 37 -18.76 8.84 11.27
CA LEU A 37 -18.57 7.42 11.63
C LEU A 37 -17.14 7.16 12.14
N ASP A 38 -16.41 8.19 12.54
CA ASP A 38 -15.10 8.22 13.16
C ASP A 38 -15.23 8.34 14.68
N PRO A 39 -15.43 7.22 15.42
CA PRO A 39 -15.53 7.28 16.88
C PRO A 39 -14.25 7.78 17.55
N PHE A 40 -13.10 7.70 16.87
CA PHE A 40 -11.82 8.23 17.31
C PHE A 40 -11.47 9.49 16.50
N PHE A 41 -10.79 10.45 17.13
CA PHE A 41 -10.28 11.67 16.46
C PHE A 41 -11.33 12.62 15.86
N GLN A 42 -12.54 12.68 16.43
CA GLN A 42 -13.59 13.64 16.04
C GLN A 42 -13.14 15.11 16.08
N THR A 43 -12.17 15.42 16.94
CA THR A 43 -11.47 16.70 16.98
C THR A 43 -10.00 16.50 16.67
N PHE A 44 -9.41 17.47 16.00
CA PHE A 44 -7.98 17.45 15.71
C PHE A 44 -7.15 17.36 16.99
N ASP A 45 -6.34 16.30 17.08
CA ASP A 45 -5.34 16.10 18.12
C ASP A 45 -3.93 16.05 17.48
N PRO A 46 -3.02 16.99 17.82
CA PRO A 46 -1.69 17.04 17.24
C PRO A 46 -0.87 15.77 17.48
N VAL A 47 -1.01 15.13 18.65
CA VAL A 47 -0.22 13.94 19.00
C VAL A 47 -0.60 12.78 18.10
N SER A 48 -1.89 12.53 17.93
CA SER A 48 -2.44 11.49 17.07
C SER A 48 -2.13 11.75 15.59
N ALA A 49 -2.23 13.01 15.15
CA ALA A 49 -1.85 13.40 13.80
C ALA A 49 -0.36 13.12 13.51
N VAL A 50 0.54 13.50 14.43
CA VAL A 50 1.98 13.24 14.31
C VAL A 50 2.27 11.74 14.30
N ALA A 51 1.59 10.95 15.14
CA ALA A 51 1.73 9.50 15.15
C ALA A 51 1.34 8.88 13.80
N CYS A 52 0.21 9.30 13.22
CA CYS A 52 -0.24 8.85 11.90
C CYS A 52 0.76 9.21 10.79
N ILE A 53 1.28 10.44 10.81
CA ILE A 53 2.33 10.89 9.88
C ILE A 53 3.59 10.05 10.04
N ALA A 54 4.02 9.74 11.27
CA ALA A 54 5.19 8.92 11.53
C ALA A 54 5.04 7.50 10.95
N ILE A 55 3.85 6.89 11.06
CA ILE A 55 3.53 5.61 10.42
C ILE A 55 3.68 5.72 8.89
N SER A 56 3.14 6.77 8.28
CA SER A 56 3.25 6.95 6.83
C SER A 56 4.69 7.17 6.38
N LEU A 57 5.47 7.95 7.13
CA LEU A 57 6.89 8.20 6.86
C LEU A 57 7.74 6.94 7.03
N PHE A 58 7.40 6.08 7.98
CA PHE A 58 8.03 4.77 8.13
C PHE A 58 7.83 3.90 6.88
N GLY A 59 6.62 3.89 6.32
CA GLY A 59 6.35 3.23 5.03
C GLY A 59 7.17 3.82 3.88
N GLN A 60 7.29 5.15 3.83
CA GLN A 60 8.10 5.83 2.83
C GLN A 60 9.59 5.49 2.99
N LEU A 61 10.10 5.36 4.22
CA LEU A 61 11.46 4.92 4.49
C LEU A 61 11.71 3.49 3.98
N ILE A 62 10.80 2.54 4.28
CA ILE A 62 10.87 1.17 3.76
C ILE A 62 10.99 1.19 2.23
N ARG A 63 10.13 1.99 1.58
CA ARG A 63 10.11 2.10 0.13
C ARG A 63 11.40 2.72 -0.43
N ALA A 64 11.91 3.77 0.21
CA ALA A 64 13.15 4.43 -0.18
C ALA A 64 14.36 3.47 -0.08
N LEU A 65 14.48 2.75 1.04
CA LEU A 65 15.52 1.73 1.22
C LEU A 65 15.37 0.62 0.16
N THR A 66 14.16 0.13 -0.04
CA THR A 66 13.90 -0.91 -1.06
C THR A 66 14.40 -0.47 -2.43
N ILE A 67 14.03 0.72 -2.90
CA ILE A 67 14.44 1.23 -4.21
C ILE A 67 15.96 1.48 -4.25
N GLY A 68 16.52 2.05 -3.19
CA GLY A 68 17.95 2.39 -3.12
C GLY A 68 18.89 1.18 -3.17
N TYR A 69 18.46 0.02 -2.66
CA TYR A 69 19.25 -1.22 -2.63
C TYR A 69 18.89 -2.23 -3.73
N THR A 70 17.90 -1.92 -4.58
CA THR A 70 17.49 -2.81 -5.66
C THR A 70 18.34 -2.56 -6.92
N PRO A 71 18.83 -3.61 -7.61
CA PRO A 71 19.51 -3.46 -8.89
C PRO A 71 18.67 -2.68 -9.91
N ARG A 72 19.34 -1.96 -10.82
CA ARG A 72 18.65 -1.26 -11.91
C ARG A 72 17.91 -2.27 -12.80
N GLY A 73 16.76 -1.88 -13.35
CA GLY A 73 16.01 -2.71 -14.32
C GLY A 73 15.09 -3.78 -13.73
N THR A 74 14.98 -3.93 -12.41
CA THR A 74 14.19 -5.04 -11.80
C THR A 74 12.93 -4.60 -11.03
N SER A 75 12.68 -3.31 -10.85
CA SER A 75 11.52 -2.77 -10.12
C SER A 75 10.87 -1.58 -10.85
N GLY A 76 10.68 -1.74 -12.17
CA GLY A 76 10.07 -0.75 -13.04
C GLY A 76 8.55 -0.56 -12.82
N ARG A 77 7.99 0.50 -13.40
CA ARG A 77 6.55 0.82 -13.35
C ARG A 77 5.75 0.15 -14.48
N ASN A 78 6.37 -0.79 -15.19
CA ASN A 78 5.80 -1.46 -16.36
C ASN A 78 4.49 -2.15 -15.98
N THR A 79 3.40 -1.74 -16.63
CA THR A 79 2.04 -2.25 -16.39
C THR A 79 1.37 -2.70 -17.67
N LYS A 80 1.65 -2.03 -18.81
CA LYS A 80 1.09 -2.39 -20.12
C LYS A 80 1.77 -3.62 -20.75
N ASP A 81 3.09 -3.68 -20.67
CA ASP A 81 3.92 -4.74 -21.28
C ASP A 81 4.22 -5.92 -20.32
N GLY A 82 3.52 -5.98 -19.19
CA GLY A 82 3.76 -6.96 -18.14
C GLY A 82 4.84 -6.55 -17.14
N GLN A 83 5.10 -7.42 -16.15
CA GLN A 83 6.20 -7.23 -15.20
C GLN A 83 7.51 -7.58 -15.88
N ILE A 84 8.27 -6.56 -16.28
CA ILE A 84 9.60 -6.73 -16.86
C ILE A 84 10.62 -6.59 -15.72
N ALA A 85 11.31 -7.68 -15.41
CA ALA A 85 12.45 -7.70 -14.51
C ALA A 85 13.56 -8.54 -15.14
N GLU A 86 14.76 -7.97 -15.28
CA GLU A 86 15.92 -8.67 -15.84
C GLU A 86 16.41 -9.79 -14.92
N VAL A 87 16.29 -9.60 -13.60
CA VAL A 87 16.71 -10.54 -12.56
C VAL A 87 15.74 -10.48 -11.37
N LEU A 88 15.55 -11.62 -10.70
CA LEU A 88 14.79 -11.68 -9.45
C LEU A 88 15.56 -11.01 -8.30
N ASN A 89 14.88 -10.11 -7.57
CA ASN A 89 15.46 -9.46 -6.40
C ASN A 89 15.41 -10.39 -5.18
N THR A 90 16.57 -10.69 -4.59
CA THR A 90 16.69 -11.58 -3.41
C THR A 90 17.54 -11.00 -2.29
N LYS A 91 18.16 -9.82 -2.49
CA LYS A 91 19.04 -9.16 -1.52
C LYS A 91 18.39 -7.92 -0.91
N GLY A 92 18.94 -7.44 0.20
CA GLY A 92 18.43 -6.25 0.90
C GLY A 92 17.03 -6.48 1.45
N MET A 93 16.12 -5.53 1.26
CA MET A 93 14.73 -5.66 1.74
C MET A 93 13.99 -6.89 1.18
N TYR A 94 14.37 -7.34 -0.02
CA TYR A 94 13.80 -8.55 -0.64
C TYR A 94 14.27 -9.86 0.01
N SER A 95 15.31 -9.84 0.85
CA SER A 95 15.68 -11.02 1.66
C SER A 95 14.84 -11.15 2.93
N LEU A 96 14.12 -10.09 3.32
CA LEU A 96 13.27 -10.07 4.53
C LEU A 96 11.81 -10.38 4.18
N VAL A 97 11.30 -9.78 3.11
CA VAL A 97 9.92 -9.95 2.64
C VAL A 97 9.86 -10.03 1.12
N ARG A 98 8.87 -10.76 0.58
CA ARG A 98 8.73 -10.97 -0.87
C ARG A 98 8.34 -9.71 -1.65
N HIS A 99 7.61 -8.80 -1.02
CA HIS A 99 7.08 -7.59 -1.66
C HIS A 99 7.32 -6.31 -0.85
N PRO A 100 8.59 -5.92 -0.63
CA PRO A 100 8.93 -4.80 0.24
C PRO A 100 8.41 -3.45 -0.25
N LEU A 101 8.24 -3.26 -1.58
CA LEU A 101 7.61 -2.06 -2.14
C LEU A 101 6.13 -1.95 -1.74
N TYR A 102 5.40 -3.07 -1.70
CA TYR A 102 4.01 -3.08 -1.27
C TYR A 102 3.90 -2.95 0.24
N LEU A 103 4.84 -3.52 1.00
CA LEU A 103 4.92 -3.28 2.45
C LEU A 103 5.11 -1.79 2.77
N GLY A 104 6.02 -1.11 2.07
CA GLY A 104 6.22 0.33 2.24
C GLY A 104 4.97 1.13 1.88
N ASN A 105 4.34 0.82 0.74
CA ASN A 105 3.07 1.45 0.36
C ASN A 105 1.96 1.18 1.39
N TYR A 106 1.87 -0.03 1.94
CA TYR A 106 0.88 -0.36 2.95
C TYR A 106 1.03 0.53 4.19
N PHE A 107 2.24 0.69 4.75
CA PHE A 107 2.45 1.59 5.89
C PHE A 107 2.19 3.06 5.56
N MET A 108 2.51 3.51 4.34
CA MET A 108 2.15 4.85 3.87
C MET A 108 0.64 5.09 3.97
N TRP A 109 -0.16 4.13 3.50
CA TRP A 109 -1.62 4.20 3.56
C TRP A 109 -2.17 3.96 4.96
N LEU A 110 -1.53 3.10 5.75
CA LEU A 110 -1.98 2.76 7.10
C LEU A 110 -2.07 4.00 8.00
N GLY A 111 -1.08 4.89 7.95
CA GLY A 111 -1.14 6.15 8.69
C GLY A 111 -2.35 7.01 8.31
N ILE A 112 -2.68 7.08 7.01
CA ILE A 112 -3.86 7.80 6.51
C ILE A 112 -5.15 7.12 6.99
N MET A 113 -5.23 5.79 6.90
CA MET A 113 -6.40 5.02 7.32
C MET A 113 -6.63 5.08 8.84
N VAL A 114 -5.57 5.08 9.65
CA VAL A 114 -5.68 5.25 11.10
C VAL A 114 -6.19 6.64 11.46
N TYR A 115 -5.77 7.68 10.72
CA TYR A 115 -6.23 9.05 10.93
C TYR A 115 -7.75 9.21 10.70
N VAL A 116 -8.37 8.33 9.91
CA VAL A 116 -9.84 8.28 9.74
C VAL A 116 -10.56 7.98 11.06
N GLY A 117 -9.87 7.40 12.05
CA GLY A 117 -10.45 7.25 13.39
C GLY A 117 -11.52 6.17 13.49
N ASN A 118 -11.54 5.22 12.55
CA ASN A 118 -12.43 4.06 12.59
C ASN A 118 -11.62 2.77 12.51
N VAL A 119 -11.57 2.01 13.61
CA VAL A 119 -10.81 0.76 13.69
C VAL A 119 -11.32 -0.30 12.72
N TRP A 120 -12.63 -0.41 12.53
CA TRP A 120 -13.22 -1.36 11.59
C TRP A 120 -12.81 -1.06 10.15
N PHE A 121 -12.77 0.21 9.76
CA PHE A 121 -12.28 0.62 8.45
C PHE A 121 -10.82 0.21 8.24
N VAL A 122 -9.95 0.45 9.22
CA VAL A 122 -8.55 0.04 9.15
C VAL A 122 -8.42 -1.47 9.01
N VAL A 123 -9.13 -2.26 9.84
CA VAL A 123 -9.07 -3.72 9.79
C VAL A 123 -9.55 -4.25 8.44
N VAL A 124 -10.68 -3.78 7.93
CA VAL A 124 -11.23 -4.23 6.64
C VAL A 124 -10.32 -3.90 5.47
N CYS A 125 -9.66 -2.73 5.48
CA CYS A 125 -8.73 -2.36 4.41
C CYS A 125 -7.38 -3.10 4.48
N SER A 126 -7.09 -3.76 5.61
CA SER A 126 -5.84 -4.50 5.84
C SER A 126 -5.96 -6.01 5.61
N LEU A 127 -7.17 -6.53 5.38
CA LEU A 127 -7.47 -7.94 5.09
C LEU A 127 -7.44 -8.23 3.58
#